data_AF-A0AAJ2GW28-F1
#
_entry.id   AF-A0AAJ2GW28-F1
#
_cell.length_a   1.000
_cell.length_b   1.000
_cell.length_c   1.000
_cell.angle_alpha   90.00
_cell.angle_beta   90.00
_cell.angle_gamma   90.00
#
_symmetry.space_group_name_H-M   'P 1'
#
loop_
_entity.id
_entity.type
_entity.pdbx_description
1 polymer ?
#
loop_
_entity_poly.entity_id
_entity_poly.type
_entity_poly.pdbx_seq_one_letter_code
_entity_poly.pdbx_strand_id
1 'polypeptide(L)' 'MLGEDEFTLLFTRRIWELSAEKGLPFGREPTEYAHAVARAYWMSRHKEGLTPEECADDDASYWPEAPYRP' A
#
# COMPACT_ATOMS: atom_id res chain seq x y z
N MET A 1 -12.87 12.52 8.87
CA MET A 1 -12.34 11.15 8.99
C MET A 1 -12.71 10.47 7.70
N LEU A 2 -11.75 9.92 6.97
CA LEU A 2 -12.01 9.22 5.70
C LEU A 2 -12.96 8.04 5.96
N GLY A 3 -13.66 7.55 4.94
CA GLY A 3 -14.32 6.23 5.03
C GLY A 3 -13.31 5.09 4.81
N GLU A 4 -13.67 3.85 5.17
CA GLU A 4 -12.86 2.66 4.84
C GLU A 4 -12.68 2.52 3.31
N ASP A 5 -13.74 2.78 2.53
CA ASP A 5 -13.70 2.72 1.07
C ASP A 5 -12.78 3.81 0.48
N GLU A 6 -12.87 5.03 1.01
CA GLU A 6 -12.04 6.15 0.56
C GLU A 6 -10.56 5.94 0.93
N PHE A 7 -10.30 5.41 2.13
CA PHE A 7 -8.97 4.96 2.53
C PHE A 7 -8.43 3.89 1.57
N THR A 8 -9.23 2.87 1.27
CA THR A 8 -8.81 1.76 0.41
C THR A 8 -8.48 2.24 -1.00
N LEU A 9 -9.25 3.17 -1.56
CA LEU A 9 -8.98 3.77 -2.86
C LEU A 9 -7.64 4.52 -2.90
N LEU A 10 -7.40 5.39 -1.91
CA LEU A 10 -6.17 6.19 -1.83
C LEU A 10 -4.94 5.32 -1.54
N PHE A 11 -5.06 4.37 -0.61
CA PHE A 11 -4.04 3.38 -0.31
C PHE A 11 -3.68 2.58 -1.57
N THR A 12 -4.68 2.02 -2.26
CA THR A 12 -4.46 1.23 -3.49
C THR A 12 -3.78 2.05 -4.57
N ARG A 13 -4.20 3.31 -4.77
CA ARG A 13 -3.54 4.21 -5.72
C ARG A 13 -2.06 4.40 -5.38
N ARG A 14 -1.72 4.60 -4.11
CA ARG A 14 -0.33 4.78 -3.68
C ARG A 14 0.50 3.50 -3.87
N ILE A 15 -0.07 2.34 -3.58
CA ILE A 15 0.56 1.03 -3.84
C ILE A 15 0.89 0.86 -5.34
N TRP A 16 0.02 1.33 -6.24
CA TRP A 16 0.29 1.32 -7.68
C TRP A 16 1.48 2.20 -8.08
N GLU A 17 1.54 3.43 -7.55
CA GLU A 17 2.65 4.36 -7.78
C GLU A 17 3.97 3.75 -7.31
N LEU A 18 3.98 3.20 -6.09
CA LEU A 18 5.15 2.52 -5.50
C LEU A 18 5.55 1.27 -6.29
N SER A 19 4.58 0.53 -6.82
CA SER A 19 4.85 -0.66 -7.63
C SER A 19 5.52 -0.33 -8.95
N ALA A 20 5.21 0.82 -9.54
CA ALA A 20 5.87 1.30 -10.75
C ALA A 20 7.35 1.65 -10.51
N GLU A 21 7.70 2.10 -9.30
CA GLU A 21 9.05 2.49 -8.92
C GLU A 21 9.89 1.32 -8.38
N LYS A 22 9.30 0.51 -7.49
CA LYS A 22 10.00 -0.50 -6.68
C LYS A 22 9.78 -1.92 -7.16
N GLY A 23 8.83 -2.14 -8.07
CA GLY A 23 8.35 -3.46 -8.48
C GLY A 23 7.19 -3.97 -7.63
N LEU A 24 6.70 -5.16 -7.97
CA LEU A 24 5.46 -5.71 -7.43
C LEU A 24 5.58 -6.10 -5.93
N PRO A 25 4.57 -5.78 -5.10
CA PRO A 25 4.55 -6.13 -3.68
C PRO A 25 4.54 -7.66 -3.52
N PHE A 26 5.66 -8.22 -3.07
CA PHE A 26 5.84 -9.68 -2.92
C PHE A 26 5.49 -10.47 -4.20
N GLY A 27 5.71 -9.86 -5.38
CA GLY A 27 5.36 -10.45 -6.67
C GLY A 27 3.87 -10.54 -6.97
N ARG A 28 3.01 -9.87 -6.19
CA ARG A 28 1.56 -9.84 -6.37
C ARG A 28 1.11 -8.63 -7.19
N GLU A 29 -0.06 -8.74 -7.79
CA GLU A 29 -0.69 -7.59 -8.46
C GLU A 29 -1.06 -6.51 -7.41
N PRO A 30 -0.79 -5.22 -7.68
CA PRO A 30 -0.96 -4.15 -6.69
C PRO A 30 -2.37 -4.04 -6.10
N THR A 31 -3.41 -4.21 -6.91
CA THR A 31 -4.81 -4.12 -6.47
C THR A 31 -5.20 -5.28 -5.56
N GLU A 32 -4.88 -6.51 -5.95
CA GLU A 32 -5.12 -7.71 -5.14
C GLU A 32 -4.39 -7.61 -3.79
N TYR A 33 -3.12 -7.17 -3.83
CA TYR A 33 -2.34 -6.96 -2.62
C TYR A 33 -2.95 -5.88 -1.73
N ALA A 34 -3.24 -4.71 -2.28
CA ALA A 34 -3.79 -3.58 -1.53
C ALA A 34 -5.11 -3.94 -0.86
N HIS A 35 -6.02 -4.63 -1.55
CA HIS A 35 -7.29 -5.07 -0.97
C HIS A 35 -7.12 -6.06 0.19
N ALA A 36 -6.06 -6.87 0.17
CA ALA A 36 -5.79 -7.82 1.25
C ALA A 36 -5.29 -7.14 2.55
N VAL A 37 -4.57 -6.02 2.44
CA VAL A 37 -3.91 -5.36 3.59
C VAL A 37 -4.56 -4.03 4.01
N ALA A 38 -5.27 -3.34 3.11
CA ALA A 38 -5.83 -2.00 3.37
C ALA A 38 -6.72 -1.95 4.62
N ARG A 39 -7.55 -2.99 4.84
CA ARG A 39 -8.41 -3.07 6.03
C ARG A 39 -7.61 -3.14 7.34
N ALA A 40 -6.46 -3.82 7.34
CA ALA A 40 -5.60 -3.90 8.51
C ALA A 40 -5.00 -2.52 8.84
N TYR A 41 -4.53 -1.79 7.83
CA TYR A 41 -4.01 -0.43 7.98
C TYR A 41 -5.09 0.58 8.39
N TRP A 42 -6.28 0.50 7.80
CA TRP A 42 -7.44 1.29 8.21
C TRP A 42 -7.75 1.13 9.71
N MET A 43 -7.77 -0.12 10.18
CA MET A 43 -8.15 -0.43 11.56
C MET A 43 -7.09 -0.09 12.60
N SER A 44 -5.80 -0.20 12.24
CA SER A 44 -4.67 -0.07 13.16
C SER A 44 -3.96 1.29 13.06
N ARG A 45 -3.66 1.77 11.86
CA ARG A 45 -2.79 2.93 11.62
C ARG A 45 -3.54 4.22 11.32
N HIS A 46 -4.69 4.15 10.64
CA HIS A 46 -5.48 5.37 10.40
C HIS A 46 -6.00 6.00 11.71
N LYS A 47 -6.26 5.17 12.73
CA LYS A 47 -6.60 5.64 14.09
C LYS A 47 -5.45 6.35 14.80
N GLU A 48 -4.21 6.07 14.41
CA GLU A 48 -3.00 6.73 14.89
C GLU A 48 -2.74 8.06 14.17
N GLY A 49 -3.56 8.42 13.17
CA GLY A 49 -3.50 9.67 12.44
C GLY A 49 -2.75 9.61 11.11
N LEU A 50 -2.27 8.42 10.70
CA LEU A 50 -1.59 8.25 9.42
C LEU A 50 -2.58 8.34 8.24
N THR A 51 -2.14 9.00 7.16
CA THR A 51 -2.88 9.03 5.90
C THR A 51 -2.80 7.67 5.19
N PRO A 52 -3.71 7.37 4.26
CA PRO A 52 -3.62 6.18 3.42
C PRO A 52 -2.27 6.07 2.69
N GLU A 53 -1.73 7.20 2.23
CA GLU A 53 -0.44 7.26 1.52
C GLU A 53 0.73 6.91 2.45
N GLU A 54 0.76 7.47 3.66
CA GLU A 54 1.81 7.15 4.65
C GLU A 54 1.77 5.67 5.05
N CYS A 55 0.56 5.08 5.16
CA CYS A 55 0.41 3.65 5.40
C CYS A 55 0.97 2.82 4.25
N ALA A 56 0.75 3.24 3.00
CA ALA A 56 1.28 2.55 1.82
C ALA A 56 2.80 2.70 1.68
N ASP A 57 3.35 3.87 2.02
CA ASP A 57 4.80 4.11 2.03
C ASP A 57 5.50 3.26 3.12
N ASP A 58 4.90 3.15 4.32
CA ASP A 58 5.38 2.25 5.39
C ASP A 58 5.34 0.79 4.93
N ASP A 59 4.22 0.33 4.36
CA ASP A 59 4.08 -1.02 3.81
C ASP A 59 5.16 -1.33 2.75
N ALA A 60 5.39 -0.40 1.83
CA ALA A 60 6.38 -0.55 0.77
C ALA A 60 7.82 -0.55 1.26
N SER A 61 8.09 -0.11 2.48
CA SER A 61 9.43 -0.22 3.08
C SER A 61 9.84 -1.69 3.35
N TYR A 62 8.87 -2.60 3.44
CA TYR A 62 9.08 -4.03 3.68
C TYR A 62 9.07 -4.88 2.40
N TRP A 63 8.80 -4.27 1.24
CA TRP A 63 8.78 -5.01 -0.02
C TRP A 63 10.17 -5.49 -0.41
N PRO A 64 10.28 -6.68 -1.04
CA PRO A 64 11.53 -7.09 -1.64
C PRO A 64 11.91 -6.10 -2.75
N GLU A 65 13.18 -5.73 -2.81
CA GLU A 65 13.69 -4.95 -3.96
C GLU A 65 13.40 -5.72 -5.25
N ALA A 66 12.92 -5.02 -6.29
CA ALA A 66 12.80 -5.63 -7.60
C ALA A 66 14.15 -6.25 -7.98
N PRO A 67 14.17 -7.50 -8.49
CA PRO A 67 15.41 -8.10 -8.93
C PRO A 67 16.05 -7.19 -9.98
N TYR A 68 17.28 -6.74 -9.70
CA TYR A 68 18.08 -5.94 -10.62
C TYR A 68 18.10 -6.63 -11.99
N ARG A 69 17.49 -6.00 -13.00
CA ARG A 69 17.64 -6.44 -14.38
C ARG A 69 18.86 -5.71 -14.96
N PRO A 70 19.98 -6.41 -15.22
CA PRO A 70 21.15 -5.82 -15.87
C PRO A 70 20.88 -5.38 -17.31
#